data_AF-A0A512IS91-F1
#
_entry.id   AF-A0A512IS91-F1
#
_cell.length_a   1.000
_cell.length_b   1.000
_cell.length_c   1.000
_cell.angle_alpha   90.00
_cell.angle_beta   90.00
_cell.angle_gamma   90.00
#
_symmetry.space_group_name_H-M   'P 1'
#
loop_
_entity.id
_entity.type
_entity.pdbx_description
1 polymer ?
#
loop_
_entity_poly.entity_id
_entity_poly.type
_entity_poly.pdbx_seq_one_letter_code
_entity_poly.pdbx_strand_id
1 'polypeptide(L)'
;MNASTAWDRGTAERTAKKMFGNSALHRVAAAMAGCHPRALDYIGQAPVIVLSANAGHTGARAARSAQMFAGPPMRMKCERGDKLRDVMSFYGCGYQLRRLVPSVLHPVRWPTIYHLGRLPPSTLAQIVPEQRGQQDVWLRALTRWCDHCRRCCGNPWFLFDWAAVALRMVARGEETSVDVVADLALEAARPAPQWGVTDPLAGVQHVYSDESRIRLLAERYLARGAA
;
A
#
# COMPACT_ATOMS: atom_id res chain seq x y z
N MET A 1 28.99 -28.64 20.64
CA MET A 1 28.24 -27.72 21.53
C MET A 1 28.10 -26.39 20.80
N ASN A 2 26.97 -26.15 20.13
CA ASN A 2 26.78 -24.91 19.37
C ASN A 2 26.39 -23.80 20.35
N ALA A 3 27.20 -22.73 20.37
CA ALA A 3 26.88 -21.52 21.10
C ALA A 3 25.54 -20.98 20.59
N SER A 4 24.47 -21.26 21.33
CA SER A 4 23.19 -20.57 21.18
C SER A 4 23.46 -19.11 21.49
N THR A 5 23.69 -18.29 20.46
CA THR A 5 23.73 -16.84 20.59
C THR A 5 22.46 -16.42 21.31
N ALA A 6 22.60 -16.05 22.58
CA ALA A 6 21.49 -15.61 23.41
C ALA A 6 20.79 -14.46 22.66
N TRP A 7 19.49 -14.63 22.40
CA TRP A 7 18.70 -13.60 21.76
C TRP A 7 18.73 -12.33 22.62
N ASP A 8 19.30 -11.26 22.08
CA ASP A 8 19.29 -9.95 22.71
C ASP A 8 18.12 -9.12 22.16
N ARG A 9 17.10 -8.96 23.00
CA ARG A 9 15.94 -8.09 22.75
C ARG A 9 16.37 -6.69 22.34
N GLY A 10 17.35 -6.10 23.02
CA GLY A 10 17.79 -4.73 22.76
C GLY A 10 18.37 -4.57 21.35
N THR A 11 19.13 -5.56 20.88
CA THR A 11 19.66 -5.60 19.52
C THR A 11 18.55 -5.79 18.49
N ALA A 12 17.60 -6.71 18.71
CA ALA A 12 16.47 -6.90 17.80
C ALA A 12 15.63 -5.62 17.61
N GLU A 13 15.33 -4.92 18.72
CA GLU A 13 14.62 -3.65 18.69
C GLU A 13 15.37 -2.56 17.90
N ARG A 14 16.68 -2.43 18.11
CA ARG A 14 17.51 -1.46 17.38
C ARG A 14 17.59 -1.78 15.89
N THR A 15 17.77 -3.05 15.53
CA THR A 15 17.82 -3.50 14.14
C THR A 15 16.49 -3.21 13.43
N ALA A 16 15.36 -3.55 14.05
CA ALA A 16 14.06 -3.27 13.48
C ALA A 16 13.83 -1.77 13.25
N LYS A 17 14.21 -0.89 14.20
CA LYS A 17 14.12 0.56 14.00
C LYS A 17 14.93 1.03 12.79
N LYS A 18 16.17 0.57 12.64
CA LYS A 18 17.07 0.95 11.55
C LYS A 18 16.56 0.55 10.16
N MET A 19 15.70 -0.46 10.06
CA MET A 19 15.10 -0.86 8.78
C MET A 19 14.19 0.24 8.20
N PHE A 20 13.48 0.98 9.05
CA PHE A 20 12.50 1.97 8.60
C PHE A 20 13.13 3.35 8.49
N GLY A 21 12.96 3.97 7.32
CA GLY A 21 13.50 5.30 7.03
C GLY A 21 12.78 6.46 7.74
N ASN A 22 11.67 6.18 8.44
CA ASN A 22 10.91 7.16 9.22
C ASN A 22 10.79 6.73 10.68
N SER A 23 10.85 7.69 11.59
CA SER A 23 10.75 7.47 13.04
C SER A 23 9.34 7.09 13.51
N ALA A 24 8.31 7.34 12.69
CA ALA A 24 6.93 7.10 13.08
C ALA A 24 6.61 5.62 13.28
N LEU A 25 7.28 4.71 12.54
CA LEU A 25 7.12 3.26 12.68
C LEU A 25 8.08 2.63 13.70
N HIS A 26 9.09 3.36 14.20
CA HIS A 26 10.16 2.82 15.04
C HIS A 26 9.64 2.17 16.32
N ARG A 27 8.62 2.77 16.97
CA ARG A 27 8.06 2.24 18.22
C ARG A 27 7.35 0.91 17.99
N VAL A 28 6.55 0.81 16.93
CA VAL A 28 5.81 -0.40 16.56
C VAL A 28 6.79 -1.49 16.12
N ALA A 29 7.75 -1.15 15.25
CA ALA A 29 8.80 -2.06 14.79
C ALA A 29 9.57 -2.67 15.96
N ALA A 30 9.98 -1.84 16.92
CA ALA A 30 10.70 -2.28 18.11
C ALA A 30 9.82 -3.15 19.00
N ALA A 31 8.58 -2.74 19.30
CA ALA A 31 7.66 -3.53 20.12
C ALA A 31 7.41 -4.92 19.52
N MET A 32 7.27 -5.03 18.20
CA MET A 32 7.14 -6.30 17.51
C MET A 32 8.43 -7.11 17.54
N ALA A 33 9.59 -6.52 17.20
CA ALA A 33 10.86 -7.24 17.17
C ALA A 33 11.32 -7.71 18.56
N GLY A 34 11.02 -6.94 19.60
CA GLY A 34 11.39 -7.25 20.98
C GLY A 34 10.50 -8.31 21.64
N CYS A 35 9.43 -8.76 20.97
CA CYS A 35 8.48 -9.68 21.58
C CYS A 35 8.93 -11.15 21.56
N HIS A 36 9.74 -11.55 20.57
CA HIS A 36 10.16 -12.94 20.35
C HIS A 36 11.40 -13.02 19.42
N PRO A 37 12.32 -14.01 19.58
CA PRO A 37 13.51 -14.17 18.73
C PRO A 37 13.25 -14.17 17.22
N ARG A 38 12.21 -14.88 16.78
CA ARG A 38 11.80 -15.00 15.36
C ARG A 38 11.09 -13.76 14.80
N ALA A 39 10.69 -12.80 15.64
CA ALA A 39 9.86 -11.68 15.19
C ALA A 39 10.61 -10.78 14.21
N LEU A 40 11.92 -10.58 14.42
CA LEU A 40 12.77 -9.81 13.52
C LEU A 40 12.81 -10.43 12.11
N ASP A 41 12.83 -11.77 12.00
CA ASP A 41 12.84 -12.45 10.71
C ASP A 41 11.53 -12.24 9.94
N TYR A 42 10.38 -12.25 10.62
CA TYR A 42 9.10 -11.93 9.99
C TYR A 42 9.07 -10.49 9.49
N ILE A 43 9.57 -9.54 10.30
CA ILE A 43 9.67 -8.13 9.91
C ILE A 43 10.64 -7.95 8.73
N GLY A 44 11.75 -8.68 8.73
CA GLY A 44 12.72 -8.74 7.63
C GLY A 44 12.10 -9.23 6.32
N GLN A 45 11.28 -10.29 6.39
CA GLN A 45 10.63 -10.89 5.24
C GLN A 45 9.43 -10.10 4.72
N ALA A 46 8.68 -9.43 5.60
CA ALA A 46 7.49 -8.66 5.25
C ALA A 46 7.35 -7.39 6.09
N PRO A 47 8.11 -6.32 5.80
CA PRO A 47 8.09 -5.10 6.60
C PRO A 47 6.72 -4.42 6.70
N VAL A 48 5.85 -4.67 5.72
CA VAL A 48 4.47 -4.16 5.66
C VAL A 48 3.65 -4.53 6.90
N ILE A 49 3.93 -5.64 7.57
CA ILE A 49 3.21 -6.05 8.79
C ILE A 49 3.34 -5.03 9.92
N VAL A 50 4.46 -4.29 9.98
CA VAL A 50 4.67 -3.23 10.98
C VAL A 50 3.77 -2.04 10.69
N LEU A 51 3.62 -1.66 9.43
CA LEU A 51 2.72 -0.58 9.03
C LEU A 51 1.26 -0.96 9.32
N SER A 52 0.87 -2.20 9.02
CA SER A 52 -0.47 -2.70 9.28
C SER A 52 -0.79 -2.78 10.76
N ALA A 53 0.16 -3.27 11.58
CA ALA A 53 0.02 -3.27 13.04
C ALA A 53 -0.15 -1.85 13.60
N ASN A 54 0.51 -0.86 12.99
CA ASN A 54 0.36 0.55 13.34
C ASN A 54 -0.98 1.16 12.88
N ALA A 55 -1.63 0.59 11.86
CA ALA A 55 -2.89 1.06 11.27
C ALA A 55 -2.91 2.57 10.92
N GLY A 56 -1.77 3.11 10.46
CA GLY A 56 -1.63 4.52 10.10
C GLY A 56 -1.57 5.51 11.27
N HIS A 57 -1.55 5.04 12.51
CA HIS A 57 -1.45 5.92 13.68
C HIS A 57 -0.10 6.63 13.77
N THR A 58 -0.09 7.80 14.41
CA THR A 58 1.13 8.56 14.74
C THR A 58 1.10 9.01 16.21
N GLY A 59 2.25 9.46 16.73
CA GLY A 59 2.37 10.03 18.08
C GLY A 59 1.91 9.10 19.21
N ALA A 60 1.09 9.62 20.13
CA ALA A 60 0.60 8.86 21.29
C ALA A 60 -0.32 7.69 20.92
N ARG A 61 -1.04 7.77 19.78
CA ARG A 61 -1.87 6.65 19.29
C ARG A 61 -1.01 5.50 18.76
N ALA A 62 0.07 5.80 18.04
CA ALA A 62 1.04 4.79 17.60
C ALA A 62 1.68 4.05 18.77
N ALA A 63 1.99 4.76 19.87
CA ALA A 63 2.54 4.15 21.08
C ALA A 63 1.55 3.14 21.72
N ARG A 64 0.27 3.50 21.82
CA ARG A 64 -0.78 2.60 22.31
C ARG A 64 -0.99 1.40 21.38
N SER A 65 -1.00 1.64 20.07
CA SER A 65 -1.08 0.59 19.05
C SER A 65 0.08 -0.41 19.16
N ALA A 66 1.32 0.08 19.35
CA ALA A 66 2.50 -0.76 19.57
C ALA A 66 2.35 -1.70 20.77
N GLN A 67 1.80 -1.18 21.88
CA GLN A 67 1.64 -1.92 23.14
C GLN A 67 0.54 -2.98 23.06
N MET A 68 -0.62 -2.64 22.50
CA MET A 68 -1.80 -3.51 22.54
C MET A 68 -1.93 -4.43 21.32
N PHE A 69 -1.60 -3.93 20.13
CA PHE A 69 -1.99 -4.56 18.86
C PHE A 69 -0.80 -5.02 18.00
N ALA A 70 0.42 -4.65 18.36
CA ALA A 70 1.62 -5.04 17.60
C ALA A 70 2.38 -6.19 18.26
N GLY A 71 2.85 -5.99 19.51
CA GLY A 71 3.69 -6.96 20.21
C GLY A 71 3.01 -8.28 20.59
N PRO A 72 1.91 -8.26 21.36
CA PRO A 72 1.28 -9.50 21.84
C PRO A 72 0.79 -10.42 20.72
N PRO A 73 0.12 -9.92 19.65
CA PRO A 73 -0.26 -10.78 18.53
C PRO A 73 0.96 -11.37 17.80
N MET A 74 2.02 -10.57 17.58
CA MET A 74 3.23 -11.05 16.92
C MET A 74 3.90 -12.17 17.74
N ARG A 75 3.98 -12.03 19.06
CA ARG A 75 4.52 -13.07 19.95
C ARG A 75 3.76 -14.39 19.78
N MET A 76 2.43 -14.35 19.90
CA MET A 76 1.58 -15.53 19.75
C MET A 76 1.81 -16.21 18.39
N LYS A 77 1.93 -15.43 17.31
CA LYS A 77 2.20 -15.95 15.96
C LYS A 77 3.58 -16.61 15.86
N CYS A 78 4.59 -16.03 16.50
CA CYS A 78 5.93 -16.59 16.53
C CYS A 78 6.00 -17.88 17.36
N GLU A 79 5.33 -17.93 18.50
CA GLU A 79 5.29 -19.10 19.40
C GLU A 79 4.63 -20.31 18.73
N ARG A 80 3.54 -20.08 17.98
CA ARG A 80 2.88 -21.11 17.18
C ARG A 80 3.70 -21.54 15.95
N GLY A 81 4.66 -20.72 15.54
CA GLY A 81 5.44 -20.95 14.33
C GLY A 81 4.65 -20.79 13.04
N ASP A 82 3.65 -19.90 13.03
CA ASP A 82 2.77 -19.64 11.88
C ASP A 82 3.59 -19.32 10.61
N LYS A 83 3.15 -19.76 9.44
CA LYS A 83 3.85 -19.43 8.19
C LYS A 83 3.70 -17.93 7.90
N LEU A 84 4.69 -17.35 7.20
CA LEU A 84 4.68 -15.91 6.87
C LEU A 84 3.37 -15.45 6.23
N ARG A 85 2.79 -16.27 5.33
CA ARG A 85 1.50 -15.97 4.69
C ARG A 85 0.38 -15.79 5.71
N ASP A 86 0.32 -16.64 6.72
CA ASP A 86 -0.73 -16.61 7.75
C ASP A 86 -0.53 -15.42 8.69
N VAL A 87 0.73 -15.11 9.04
CA VAL A 87 1.09 -13.90 9.79
C VAL A 87 0.68 -12.64 9.03
N MET A 88 1.00 -12.55 7.73
CA MET A 88 0.60 -11.42 6.89
C MET A 88 -0.92 -11.31 6.77
N SER A 89 -1.61 -12.43 6.57
CA SER A 89 -3.07 -12.47 6.47
C SER A 89 -3.73 -11.97 7.76
N PHE A 90 -3.19 -12.32 8.94
CA PHE A 90 -3.67 -11.82 10.23
C PHE A 90 -3.61 -10.29 10.32
N TYR A 91 -2.56 -9.68 9.77
CA TYR A 91 -2.42 -8.22 9.70
C TYR A 91 -3.14 -7.59 8.49
N GLY A 92 -3.95 -8.34 7.75
CA GLY A 92 -4.70 -7.84 6.59
C GLY A 92 -3.81 -7.49 5.38
N CYS A 93 -2.63 -8.11 5.28
CA CYS A 93 -1.70 -7.87 4.18
C CYS A 93 -1.81 -8.93 3.10
N GLY A 94 -1.98 -8.51 1.84
CA GLY A 94 -1.74 -9.37 0.69
C GLY A 94 -0.28 -9.85 0.67
N TYR A 95 -0.05 -11.14 0.44
CA TYR A 95 1.27 -11.77 0.55
C TYR A 95 2.35 -11.10 -0.33
N GLN A 96 1.95 -10.63 -1.50
CA GLN A 96 2.81 -9.96 -2.48
C GLN A 96 3.39 -8.64 -1.96
N LEU A 97 2.71 -7.96 -1.03
CA LEU A 97 3.18 -6.73 -0.40
C LEU A 97 4.42 -6.93 0.48
N ARG A 98 4.84 -8.19 0.72
CA ARG A 98 6.11 -8.50 1.38
C ARG A 98 7.33 -7.91 0.66
N ARG A 99 7.21 -7.67 -0.66
CA ARG A 99 8.25 -7.08 -1.52
C ARG A 99 8.50 -5.60 -1.23
N LEU A 100 7.60 -4.93 -0.50
CA LEU A 100 7.77 -3.52 -0.15
C LEU A 100 8.94 -3.35 0.82
N VAL A 101 9.87 -2.46 0.47
CA VAL A 101 11.03 -2.19 1.32
C VAL A 101 10.61 -1.32 2.52
N PRO A 102 11.22 -1.52 3.70
CA PRO A 102 10.80 -0.84 4.93
C PRO A 102 10.95 0.69 4.85
N SER A 103 11.92 1.17 4.07
CA SER A 103 12.19 2.61 3.91
C SER A 103 11.10 3.39 3.17
N VAL A 104 10.21 2.71 2.41
CA VAL A 104 9.08 3.36 1.71
C VAL A 104 7.76 3.28 2.48
N LEU A 105 7.74 2.60 3.62
CA LEU A 105 6.52 2.45 4.41
C LEU A 105 6.35 3.64 5.35
N HIS A 106 5.25 4.37 5.25
CA HIS A 106 4.95 5.52 6.10
C HIS A 106 3.49 5.45 6.59
N PRO A 107 3.17 5.87 7.84
CA PRO A 107 1.80 5.81 8.37
C PRO A 107 0.75 6.46 7.46
N VAL A 108 1.07 7.59 6.83
CA VAL A 108 0.16 8.29 5.88
C VAL A 108 -0.23 7.41 4.69
N ARG A 109 0.62 6.45 4.29
CA ARG A 109 0.35 5.53 3.17
C ARG A 109 -0.48 4.32 3.57
N TRP A 110 -0.82 4.18 4.86
CA TRP A 110 -1.58 3.03 5.35
C TRP A 110 -2.89 2.80 4.59
N PRO A 111 -3.76 3.80 4.37
CA PRO A 111 -5.01 3.58 3.63
C PRO A 111 -4.77 3.03 2.23
N THR A 112 -3.80 3.58 1.50
CA THR A 112 -3.41 3.09 0.16
C THR A 112 -2.92 1.64 0.22
N ILE A 113 -2.03 1.31 1.15
CA ILE A 113 -1.48 -0.06 1.29
C ILE A 113 -2.55 -1.06 1.72
N TYR A 114 -3.47 -0.65 2.60
CA TYR A 114 -4.61 -1.47 3.01
C TYR A 114 -5.55 -1.79 1.84
N HIS A 115 -5.77 -0.83 0.93
CA HIS A 115 -6.55 -1.06 -0.28
C HIS A 115 -5.80 -1.89 -1.32
N LEU A 116 -4.48 -1.68 -1.50
CA LEU A 116 -3.65 -2.56 -2.32
C LEU A 116 -3.76 -4.03 -1.86
N GLY A 117 -3.81 -4.28 -0.56
CA GLY A 117 -3.94 -5.64 0.00
C GLY A 117 -5.20 -6.41 -0.44
N ARG A 118 -6.21 -5.72 -1.01
CA ARG A 118 -7.46 -6.32 -1.52
C ARG A 118 -7.41 -6.67 -3.01
N LEU A 119 -6.41 -6.19 -3.73
CA LEU A 119 -6.26 -6.52 -5.14
C LEU A 119 -5.96 -8.01 -5.32
N PRO A 120 -6.32 -8.62 -6.47
CA PRO A 120 -5.99 -10.01 -6.75
C PRO A 120 -4.49 -10.29 -6.59
N PRO A 121 -4.10 -11.44 -6.03
CA PRO A 121 -2.69 -11.79 -5.81
C PRO A 121 -1.83 -11.74 -7.08
N SER A 122 -2.41 -12.10 -8.23
CA SER A 122 -1.75 -12.02 -9.55
C SER A 122 -1.46 -10.57 -9.94
N THR A 123 -2.44 -9.68 -9.78
CA THR A 123 -2.30 -8.24 -10.03
C THR A 123 -1.19 -7.65 -9.14
N LEU A 124 -1.22 -7.92 -7.83
CA LEU A 124 -0.18 -7.43 -6.92
C LEU A 124 1.22 -7.93 -7.29
N ALA A 125 1.35 -9.18 -7.74
CA ALA A 125 2.65 -9.72 -8.15
C ALA A 125 3.24 -8.96 -9.35
N GLN A 126 2.37 -8.44 -10.22
CA GLN A 126 2.74 -7.72 -11.45
C GLN A 126 2.97 -6.23 -11.23
N ILE A 127 2.23 -5.59 -10.31
CA ILE A 127 2.27 -4.12 -10.18
C ILE A 127 3.29 -3.61 -9.16
N VAL A 128 3.67 -4.39 -8.15
CA VAL A 128 4.61 -3.93 -7.12
C VAL A 128 6.01 -3.77 -7.73
N PRO A 129 6.56 -2.53 -7.80
CA PRO A 129 7.88 -2.32 -8.39
C PRO A 129 8.99 -3.00 -7.60
N GLU A 130 10.09 -3.36 -8.27
CA GLU A 130 11.23 -4.02 -7.63
C GLU A 130 12.17 -3.03 -6.94
N GLN A 131 12.43 -1.90 -7.58
CA GLN A 131 13.39 -0.93 -7.10
C GLN A 131 12.77 -0.03 -6.03
N ARG A 132 13.51 0.20 -4.95
CA ARG A 132 13.12 1.09 -3.84
C ARG A 132 12.61 2.46 -4.33
N GLY A 133 13.35 3.10 -5.25
CA GLY A 133 12.99 4.42 -5.77
C GLY A 133 11.63 4.43 -6.48
N GLN A 134 11.39 3.41 -7.29
CA GLN A 134 10.12 3.24 -8.01
C GLN A 134 8.96 2.90 -7.06
N GLN A 135 9.18 2.03 -6.06
CA GLN A 135 8.16 1.74 -5.04
C GLN A 135 7.71 3.02 -4.33
N ASP A 136 8.67 3.89 -4.01
CA ASP A 136 8.38 5.14 -3.32
C ASP A 136 7.56 6.11 -4.17
N VAL A 137 7.97 6.34 -5.42
CA VAL A 137 7.25 7.19 -6.38
C VAL A 137 5.84 6.65 -6.63
N TRP A 138 5.72 5.34 -6.88
CA TRP A 138 4.45 4.66 -7.11
C TRP A 138 3.49 4.83 -5.92
N LEU A 139 3.97 4.60 -4.69
CA LEU A 139 3.13 4.78 -3.49
C LEU A 139 2.74 6.25 -3.27
N ARG A 140 3.63 7.22 -3.55
CA ARG A 140 3.27 8.66 -3.49
C ARG A 140 2.19 9.00 -4.51
N ALA A 141 2.35 8.54 -5.75
CA ALA A 141 1.38 8.76 -6.82
C ALA A 141 0.01 8.18 -6.44
N LEU A 142 -0.04 6.96 -5.91
CA LEU A 142 -1.30 6.36 -5.45
C LEU A 142 -1.92 7.09 -4.26
N THR A 143 -1.13 7.51 -3.27
CA THR A 143 -1.65 8.32 -2.16
C THR A 143 -2.23 9.64 -2.68
N ARG A 144 -1.54 10.31 -3.62
CA ARG A 144 -2.02 11.54 -4.25
C ARG A 144 -3.31 11.34 -5.03
N TRP A 145 -3.41 10.27 -5.82
CA TRP A 145 -4.64 9.88 -6.50
C TRP A 145 -5.80 9.77 -5.52
N CYS A 146 -5.62 9.00 -4.44
CA CYS A 146 -6.66 8.82 -3.43
C CYS A 146 -7.08 10.14 -2.77
N ASP A 147 -6.13 11.00 -2.43
CA ASP A 147 -6.42 12.30 -1.81
C ASP A 147 -7.08 13.28 -2.79
N HIS A 148 -6.73 13.22 -4.08
CA HIS A 148 -7.39 13.99 -5.13
C HIS A 148 -8.82 13.52 -5.36
N CYS A 149 -9.04 12.21 -5.58
CA CYS A 149 -10.39 11.68 -5.78
C CYS A 149 -11.29 11.91 -4.55
N ARG A 150 -10.74 11.83 -3.32
CA ARG A 150 -11.49 12.21 -2.11
C ARG A 150 -11.98 13.67 -2.18
N ARG A 151 -11.12 14.60 -2.61
CA ARG A 151 -11.47 16.03 -2.69
C ARG A 151 -12.46 16.31 -3.82
N CYS A 152 -12.29 15.68 -4.98
CA CYS A 152 -13.06 16.01 -6.18
C CYS A 152 -14.40 15.28 -6.29
N CYS A 153 -14.49 14.03 -5.82
CA CYS A 153 -15.69 13.20 -5.96
C CYS A 153 -16.13 12.50 -4.66
N GLY A 154 -15.47 12.76 -3.53
CA GLY A 154 -15.77 12.12 -2.25
C GLY A 154 -15.34 10.65 -2.13
N ASN A 155 -14.91 10.01 -3.22
CA ASN A 155 -14.50 8.61 -3.25
C ASN A 155 -12.98 8.49 -3.46
N PRO A 156 -12.16 8.29 -2.40
CA PRO A 156 -10.71 8.06 -2.52
C PRO A 156 -10.32 6.80 -3.31
N TRP A 157 -11.26 5.89 -3.53
CA TRP A 157 -11.04 4.59 -4.18
C TRP A 157 -11.59 4.54 -5.60
N PHE A 158 -11.98 5.70 -6.16
CA PHE A 158 -12.40 5.81 -7.55
C PHE A 158 -11.34 5.23 -8.48
N LEU A 159 -11.73 4.22 -9.27
CA LEU A 159 -10.88 3.46 -10.20
C LEU A 159 -9.53 3.02 -9.60
N PHE A 160 -9.49 2.68 -8.31
CA PHE A 160 -8.25 2.39 -7.59
C PHE A 160 -7.45 1.24 -8.22
N ASP A 161 -8.12 0.15 -8.61
CA ASP A 161 -7.47 -1.02 -9.21
C ASP A 161 -6.75 -0.66 -10.51
N TRP A 162 -7.40 0.17 -11.34
CA TRP A 162 -6.80 0.69 -12.56
C TRP A 162 -5.63 1.64 -12.24
N ALA A 163 -5.81 2.59 -11.32
CA ALA A 163 -4.77 3.53 -10.92
C ALA A 163 -3.54 2.81 -10.35
N ALA A 164 -3.73 1.74 -9.57
CA ALA A 164 -2.66 0.92 -9.02
C ALA A 164 -1.77 0.30 -10.11
N VAL A 165 -2.36 -0.10 -11.24
CA VAL A 165 -1.65 -0.61 -12.42
C VAL A 165 -0.99 0.54 -13.19
N ALA A 166 -1.76 1.57 -13.56
CA ALA A 166 -1.33 2.63 -14.46
C ALA A 166 -0.21 3.49 -13.86
N LEU A 167 -0.32 3.84 -12.57
CA LEU A 167 0.62 4.73 -11.89
C LEU A 167 1.99 4.10 -11.62
N ARG A 168 2.19 2.81 -11.94
CA ARG A 168 3.51 2.17 -11.92
C ARG A 168 4.49 2.85 -12.88
N MET A 169 3.98 3.46 -13.95
CA MET A 169 4.79 4.08 -15.01
C MET A 169 5.21 5.51 -14.68
N VAL A 170 4.68 6.12 -13.61
CA VAL A 170 4.97 7.51 -13.24
C VAL A 170 6.45 7.63 -12.86
N ALA A 171 7.15 8.55 -13.52
CA ALA A 171 8.53 8.86 -13.19
C ALA A 171 8.61 9.80 -11.98
N ARG A 172 9.78 9.82 -11.33
CA ARG A 172 10.05 10.76 -10.24
C ARG A 172 9.97 12.19 -10.76
N GLY A 173 9.21 13.05 -10.09
CA GLY A 173 8.99 14.44 -10.49
C GLY A 173 7.70 14.65 -11.29
N GLU A 174 7.07 13.57 -11.77
CA GLU A 174 5.81 13.62 -12.53
C GLU A 174 4.58 13.34 -11.64
N GLU A 175 4.76 13.25 -10.32
CA GLU A 175 3.64 12.95 -9.42
C GLU A 175 2.55 14.05 -9.47
N THR A 176 2.87 15.26 -9.94
CA THR A 176 1.88 16.33 -10.17
C THR A 176 0.92 16.05 -11.33
N SER A 177 1.36 15.28 -12.33
CA SER A 177 0.53 14.86 -13.46
C SER A 177 -0.59 13.90 -13.05
N VAL A 178 -0.48 13.28 -11.87
CA VAL A 178 -1.50 12.37 -11.33
C VAL A 178 -2.84 13.07 -11.16
N ASP A 179 -2.86 14.33 -10.73
CA ASP A 179 -4.09 15.10 -10.54
C ASP A 179 -4.80 15.30 -11.89
N VAL A 180 -4.04 15.62 -12.96
CA VAL A 180 -4.57 15.78 -14.32
C VAL A 180 -5.15 14.46 -14.84
N VAL A 181 -4.44 13.34 -14.64
CA VAL A 181 -4.93 12.02 -15.04
C VAL A 181 -6.21 11.66 -14.26
N ALA A 182 -6.28 12.01 -12.98
CA ALA A 182 -7.48 11.79 -12.16
C ALA A 182 -8.66 12.66 -12.62
N ASP A 183 -8.43 13.93 -12.97
CA ASP A 183 -9.46 14.82 -13.51
C ASP A 183 -10.00 14.30 -14.84
N LEU A 184 -9.12 13.84 -15.75
CA LEU A 184 -9.54 13.22 -17.00
C LEU A 184 -10.36 11.95 -16.78
N ALA A 185 -9.97 11.12 -15.80
CA ALA A 185 -10.71 9.91 -15.45
C ALA A 185 -12.09 10.23 -14.84
N LEU A 186 -12.16 11.25 -14.00
CA LEU A 186 -13.42 11.72 -13.42
C LEU A 186 -14.35 12.30 -14.47
N GLU A 187 -13.82 13.12 -15.40
CA GLU A 187 -14.60 13.72 -16.47
C GLU A 187 -15.16 12.66 -17.42
N ALA A 188 -14.34 11.69 -17.82
CA ALA A 188 -14.78 10.60 -18.69
C ALA A 188 -15.75 9.63 -18.02
N ALA A 189 -15.84 9.61 -16.68
CA ALA A 189 -16.85 8.85 -15.94
C ALA A 189 -18.14 9.65 -15.70
N ARG A 190 -18.21 10.93 -16.11
CA ARG A 190 -19.46 11.69 -16.03
C ARG A 190 -20.44 11.13 -17.05
N PRO A 191 -21.71 10.90 -16.67
CA PRO A 191 -22.72 10.51 -17.63
C PRO A 191 -22.81 11.59 -18.72
N ALA A 192 -22.82 11.16 -19.98
CA ALA A 192 -23.02 12.08 -21.09
C ALA A 192 -24.30 12.90 -20.83
N PRO A 193 -24.32 14.20 -21.18
CA PRO A 193 -25.55 14.98 -21.13
C PRO A 193 -26.63 14.20 -21.89
N GLN A 194 -27.73 13.88 -21.21
CA GLN A 194 -28.83 13.10 -21.78
C GLN A 194 -29.44 13.90 -22.95
N TRP A 195 -28.91 13.71 -24.15
CA TRP A 195 -29.63 14.02 -25.38
C TRP A 195 -30.63 12.89 -25.62
N GLY A 196 -31.71 12.87 -24.84
CA GLY A 196 -32.98 12.20 -25.14
C GLY A 196 -32.94 10.80 -25.77
N VAL A 197 -32.18 9.84 -25.24
CA VAL A 197 -32.26 8.44 -25.70
C VAL A 197 -32.97 7.59 -24.64
N THR A 198 -34.20 7.19 -24.95
CA THR A 198 -35.05 6.28 -24.18
C THR A 198 -34.70 4.82 -24.49
N ASP A 199 -33.51 4.36 -24.11
CA ASP A 199 -33.17 2.93 -24.16
C ASP A 199 -32.64 2.44 -22.80
N PRO A 200 -33.41 1.63 -22.05
CA PRO A 200 -33.02 1.12 -20.74
C PRO A 200 -31.87 0.09 -20.79
N LEU A 201 -31.43 -0.36 -21.98
CA LEU A 201 -30.29 -1.27 -22.14
C LEU A 201 -28.95 -0.56 -22.46
N ALA A 202 -28.98 0.74 -22.78
CA ALA A 202 -27.77 1.52 -23.07
C ALA A 202 -26.87 1.74 -21.83
N GLY A 203 -27.44 1.71 -20.63
CA GLY A 203 -26.72 1.98 -19.38
C GLY A 203 -25.66 0.94 -18.99
N VAL A 204 -25.80 -0.31 -19.45
CA VAL A 204 -24.86 -1.40 -19.09
C VAL A 204 -23.66 -1.46 -20.05
N GLN A 205 -23.82 -1.04 -21.31
CA GLN A 205 -22.71 -0.94 -22.27
C GLN A 205 -21.84 0.29 -22.05
N HIS A 206 -22.40 1.39 -21.54
CA HIS A 206 -21.66 2.64 -21.33
C HIS A 206 -20.53 2.51 -20.29
N VAL A 207 -20.76 1.83 -19.17
CA VAL A 207 -19.79 1.73 -18.06
C VAL A 207 -18.49 1.03 -18.46
N TYR A 208 -18.58 -0.02 -19.30
CA TYR A 208 -17.39 -0.72 -19.84
C TYR A 208 -16.68 0.09 -20.94
N SER A 209 -17.41 0.93 -21.67
CA SER A 209 -16.85 1.80 -22.71
C SER A 209 -16.07 2.98 -22.12
N ASP A 210 -16.50 3.50 -20.98
CA ASP A 210 -15.88 4.65 -20.32
C ASP A 210 -14.58 4.24 -19.61
N GLU A 211 -14.53 3.10 -18.93
CA GLU A 211 -13.28 2.59 -18.32
C GLU A 211 -12.19 2.32 -19.39
N SER A 212 -12.59 1.79 -20.55
CA SER A 212 -11.69 1.53 -21.68
C SER A 212 -11.18 2.83 -22.32
N ARG A 213 -12.02 3.88 -22.40
CA ARG A 213 -11.63 5.21 -22.88
C ARG A 213 -10.71 5.94 -21.89
N ILE A 214 -11.00 5.85 -20.60
CA ILE A 214 -10.16 6.38 -19.52
C ILE A 214 -8.78 5.73 -19.57
N ARG A 215 -8.74 4.39 -19.70
CA ARG A 215 -7.51 3.61 -19.90
C ARG A 215 -6.71 4.13 -21.09
N LEU A 216 -7.33 4.27 -22.26
CA LEU A 216 -6.65 4.71 -23.48
C LEU A 216 -6.10 6.15 -23.39
N LEU A 217 -6.87 7.08 -22.79
CA LEU A 217 -6.45 8.47 -22.64
C LEU A 217 -5.29 8.62 -21.64
N ALA A 218 -5.38 7.94 -20.51
CA ALA A 218 -4.34 7.96 -19.49
C ALA A 218 -3.07 7.21 -19.95
N GLU A 219 -3.20 6.08 -20.64
CA GLU A 219 -2.06 5.37 -21.24
C GLU A 219 -1.31 6.25 -22.24
N ARG A 220 -2.04 6.98 -23.10
CA ARG A 220 -1.45 7.95 -24.04
C ARG A 220 -0.78 9.13 -23.35
N TYR A 221 -1.33 9.60 -22.24
CA TYR A 221 -0.76 10.71 -21.48
C TYR A 221 0.51 10.29 -20.74
N LEU A 222 0.47 9.15 -20.05
CA LEU A 222 1.61 8.60 -19.31
C LEU A 222 2.74 8.12 -20.23
N ALA A 223 2.42 7.56 -21.40
CA ALA A 223 3.43 7.17 -22.39
C ALA A 223 4.16 8.37 -23.03
N ARG A 224 3.54 9.56 -23.03
CA ARG A 224 4.16 10.79 -23.57
C ARG A 224 5.10 11.48 -22.59
N GLY A 225 4.96 11.25 -21.28
CA GLY A 225 5.90 11.77 -20.26
C GLY A 225 7.18 10.93 -20.15
N ALA A 226 7.11 9.64 -20.48
CA ALA A 226 8.22 8.70 -20.36
C ALA A 226 9.23 8.70 -21.53
N ALA A 227 9.01 9.52 -22.57
CA ALA A 227 9.84 9.64 -23.77
C ALA A 227 10.63 10.94 -23.79
#